data_AF-A0F020-F1
#
_entry.id   AF-A0F020-F1
#
_cell.length_a   1.000
_cell.length_b   1.000
_cell.length_c   1.000
_cell.angle_alpha   90.00
_cell.angle_beta   90.00
_cell.angle_gamma   90.00
#
_symmetry.space_group_name_H-M   'P 1'
#
loop_
_entity.id
_entity.type
_entity.pdbx_description
1 polymer ?
#
loop_
_entity_poly.entity_id
_entity_poly.type
_entity_poly.pdbx_seq_one_letter_code
_entity_poly.pdbx_strand_id
1 'polypeptide(L)' 'FDKHGLTPLISACFEGHISCVKFLLEKGADKDRKGPEGICAFEAAESDAIKALLK' A
#
# COMPACT_ATOMS: atom_id res chain seq x y z
N PHE A 1 -1.26 12.25 2.44
CA PHE A 1 -0.98 11.85 1.05
C PHE A 1 0.26 12.58 0.59
N ASP A 2 1.04 12.00 -0.33
CA ASP A 2 2.17 12.68 -0.96
C ASP A 2 1.69 13.73 -1.99
N LYS A 3 2.62 14.33 -2.75
CA LYS A 3 2.30 15.32 -3.80
C LYS A 3 1.43 14.76 -4.94
N HIS A 4 1.37 13.44 -5.08
CA HIS A 4 0.55 12.76 -6.07
C HIS A 4 -0.80 12.35 -5.52
N GLY A 5 -1.00 12.39 -4.20
CA GLY A 5 -2.21 11.92 -3.54
C GLY A 5 -2.11 10.47 -3.05
N LEU A 6 -0.93 9.85 -3.05
CA LEU A 6 -0.72 8.46 -2.63
C LEU A 6 -0.61 8.33 -1.11
N THR A 7 -1.12 7.24 -0.56
CA THR A 7 -0.85 6.88 0.83
C THR A 7 0.54 6.27 0.94
N PRO A 8 1.22 6.37 2.11
CA PRO A 8 2.50 5.70 2.32
C PRO A 8 2.44 4.18 2.06
N LEU A 9 1.29 3.56 2.34
CA LEU A 9 1.06 2.14 2.08
C LEU A 9 1.01 1.85 0.58
N ILE A 10 0.28 2.65 -0.21
CA ILE A 10 0.22 2.48 -1.67
C ILE A 10 1.62 2.62 -2.29
N SER A 11 2.39 3.62 -1.87
CA SER A 11 3.78 3.79 -2.35
C SER A 11 4.65 2.58 -2.00
N ALA A 12 4.56 2.06 -0.77
CA ALA A 12 5.33 0.88 -0.37
C ALA A 12 4.92 -0.40 -1.14
N CYS A 13 3.64 -0.54 -1.48
CA CYS A 13 3.13 -1.64 -2.28
C CYS A 13 3.58 -1.56 -3.75
N PHE A 14 3.61 -0.35 -4.32
CA PHE A 14 4.06 -0.10 -5.69
C PHE A 14 5.57 -0.31 -5.85
N GLU A 15 6.36 0.14 -4.87
CA GLU A 15 7.83 0.02 -4.89
C GLU A 15 8.35 -1.36 -4.41
N GLY A 16 7.46 -2.33 -4.14
CA GLY A 16 7.88 -3.67 -3.72
C GLY A 16 8.46 -3.75 -2.30
N HIS A 17 8.25 -2.73 -1.46
CA HIS A 17 8.89 -2.61 -0.14
C HIS A 17 8.17 -3.41 0.95
N ILE A 18 8.30 -4.74 0.91
CA ILE A 18 7.59 -5.69 1.82
C ILE A 18 7.74 -5.31 3.30
N SER A 19 8.95 -4.96 3.76
CA SER A 19 9.19 -4.60 5.16
C SER A 19 8.44 -3.33 5.56
N CYS A 20 8.35 -2.34 4.65
CA CYS A 20 7.58 -1.12 4.87
C CYS A 20 6.07 -1.41 4.88
N VAL A 21 5.58 -2.27 3.98
CA VAL A 21 4.17 -2.70 3.96
C VAL A 21 3.79 -3.32 5.30
N LYS A 22 4.57 -4.28 5.81
CA LYS A 22 4.34 -4.90 7.12
C LYS A 22 4.32 -3.88 8.25
N PHE A 23 5.36 -3.03 8.32
CA PHE A 23 5.47 -2.00 9.35
C PHE A 23 4.28 -1.03 9.33
N LEU A 24 3.84 -0.60 8.15
CA LEU A 24 2.70 0.30 8.02
C LEU A 24 1.39 -0.36 8.47
N LEU A 25 1.16 -1.62 8.07
CA LEU A 25 0.00 -2.39 8.52
C LEU A 25 -0.01 -2.57 10.06
N GLU A 26 1.14 -2.88 10.67
CA GLU A 26 1.28 -2.97 12.13
C GLU A 26 0.98 -1.65 12.85
N LYS A 27 1.24 -0.51 12.20
CA LYS A 27 0.90 0.82 12.71
C LYS A 27 -0.55 1.22 12.45
N GLY A 28 -1.37 0.32 11.91
CA GLY A 28 -2.78 0.56 11.64
C GLY A 28 -3.03 1.35 10.35
N ALA A 29 -2.13 1.26 9.37
CA ALA A 29 -2.39 1.81 8.05
C ALA A 29 -3.64 1.16 7.44
N ASP A 30 -4.56 2.00 6.99
CA ASP A 30 -5.78 1.57 6.33
C ASP A 30 -5.46 1.04 4.93
N LYS A 31 -5.61 -0.27 4.75
CA LYS A 31 -5.37 -0.99 3.49
C LYS A 31 -6.47 -0.79 2.45
N ASP A 32 -7.68 -0.42 2.88
CA ASP A 32 -8.83 -0.18 2.02
C ASP A 32 -8.90 1.28 1.55
N ARG A 33 -8.06 2.15 2.12
CA ARG A 33 -7.98 3.56 1.72
C ARG A 33 -7.50 3.70 0.29
N LYS A 34 -8.36 4.31 -0.52
CA LYS A 34 -8.09 4.63 -1.92
C LYS A 34 -7.24 5.88 -2.06
N GLY A 35 -6.31 5.81 -3.00
CA GLY A 35 -5.50 6.92 -3.48
C GLY A 35 -6.27 7.81 -4.48
N PRO A 36 -5.54 8.68 -5.20
CA PRO A 36 -6.07 9.78 -6.00
C PRO A 36 -6.76 9.33 -7.29
N GLU A 37 -6.59 8.07 -7.69
CA GLU A 37 -7.25 7.45 -8.85
C GLU A 37 -8.23 6.34 -8.44
N GLY A 38 -8.60 6.28 -7.16
CA GLY A 38 -9.42 5.19 -6.64
C GLY A 38 -8.65 3.89 -6.38
N ILE A 39 -7.35 3.87 -6.69
CA ILE A 39 -6.45 2.72 -6.53
C ILE A 39 -6.20 2.46 -5.04
N CYS A 40 -6.46 1.25 -4.57
CA CYS A 40 -6.09 0.81 -3.21
C CYS A 40 -4.71 0.13 -3.18
N ALA A 41 -4.20 -0.12 -1.98
CA ALA A 41 -2.89 -0.76 -1.80
C ALA A 41 -2.82 -2.15 -2.47
N PHE A 42 -3.94 -2.88 -2.54
CA PHE A 42 -4.01 -4.21 -3.14
C PHE A 42 -3.83 -4.16 -4.67
N GLU A 43 -4.43 -3.16 -5.32
CA GLU A 43 -4.33 -2.96 -6.77
C GLU A 43 -2.94 -2.46 -7.18
N ALA A 44 -2.29 -1.66 -6.32
CA ALA A 44 -0.94 -1.15 -6.55
C ALA A 44 0.19 -2.14 -6.24
N ALA A 45 -0.11 -3.30 -5.64
CA ALA A 45 0.89 -4.26 -5.19
C ALA A 45 1.67 -4.88 -6.35
N GLU A 46 2.99 -4.68 -6.34
CA GLU A 46 3.94 -5.18 -7.35
C GLU A 46 4.03 -6.71 -7.41
N SER A 47 3.88 -7.40 -6.27
CA SER A 47 4.03 -8.86 -6.17
C SER A 47 2.92 -9.54 -5.37
N ASP A 48 2.73 -10.84 -5.64
CA ASP A 48 1.75 -11.67 -4.92
C ASP A 48 2.05 -11.79 -3.42
N ALA A 49 3.33 -11.68 -3.04
CA ALA A 49 3.73 -11.63 -1.64
C ALA A 49 3.16 -10.39 -0.92
N ILE A 50 3.17 -9.22 -1.56
CA ILE A 50 2.58 -8.00 -1.01
C ILE A 50 1.05 -8.12 -1.01
N LYS A 51 0.44 -8.66 -2.07
CA LYS A 51 -1.02 -8.92 -2.10
C LYS A 51 -1.45 -9.83 -0.96
N ALA A 52 -0.64 -10.84 -0.61
CA ALA A 52 -0.93 -11.74 0.50
C ALA A 52 -0.93 -11.03 1.86
N LEU A 53 -0.13 -9.98 2.05
CA LEU A 53 -0.13 -9.17 3.28
C LEU A 53 -1.36 -8.26 3.40
N LEU A 54 -1.99 -7.94 2.27
CA LEU A 54 -3.13 -7.03 2.19
C LEU A 54 -4.48 -7.78 2.18
N LYS A 55 -4.47 -9.12 2.09
CA LYS A 55 -5.68 -9.94 2.24
C LYS A 55 -6.30 -9.79 3.63
#